data_AF-A0A437QBX6-F1
#
_entry.id   AF-A0A437QBX6-F1
#
_cell.length_a   1.000
_cell.length_b   1.000
_cell.length_c   1.000
_cell.angle_alpha   90.00
_cell.angle_beta   90.00
_cell.angle_gamma   90.00
#
_symmetry.space_group_name_H-M   'P 1'
#
loop_
_entity.id
_entity.type
_entity.pdbx_description
1 polymer ?
#
loop_
_entity_poly.entity_id
_entity_poly.type
_entity_poly.pdbx_seq_one_letter_code
_entity_poly.pdbx_strand_id
1 'polypeptide(L)'
;MITRAQFTFIWGFALGLSSASMLFYTWHMESLTALQQQWLEKQQTQHTEQLAQTQQSQIDTIDLLMKSYSISDGNEDQDMRAELIRSNHLSLLLEVQQQAAVDISDLIDPARPFNSAQLYAALLRIKQQHEKNLARQRLDQRVKTADTTVPVTTP
;
A
#
# COMPACT_ATOMS: atom_id res chain seq x y z
N MET A 1 -1.25 30.67 67.25
CA MET A 1 0.04 31.23 66.77
C MET A 1 0.71 30.16 65.91
N ILE A 2 0.63 30.28 64.59
CA ILE A 2 1.32 29.37 63.66
C ILE A 2 2.78 29.79 63.63
N THR A 3 3.69 28.89 64.00
CA THR A 3 5.12 29.18 64.04
C THR A 3 5.71 29.21 62.62
N ARG A 4 6.63 30.15 62.36
CA ARG A 4 7.31 30.34 61.06
C ARG A 4 7.80 29.02 60.42
N ALA A 5 8.23 28.06 61.22
CA ALA A 5 8.69 26.75 60.77
C ALA A 5 7.60 25.90 60.09
N GLN A 6 6.34 25.98 60.54
CA GLN A 6 5.22 25.28 59.91
C GLN A 6 4.88 25.89 58.55
N PHE A 7 5.01 27.21 58.41
CA PHE A 7 4.75 27.92 57.15
C PHE A 7 5.79 27.55 56.07
N THR A 8 7.07 27.43 56.44
CA THR A 8 8.15 27.01 55.51
C THR A 8 7.98 25.56 55.06
N PHE A 9 7.55 24.67 55.95
CA PHE A 9 7.28 23.27 55.61
C PHE A 9 6.08 23.12 54.65
N ILE A 10 4.99 23.83 54.90
CA ILE A 10 3.80 23.83 54.02
C ILE A 10 4.15 24.38 52.63
N TRP A 11 4.98 25.44 52.57
CA TRP A 11 5.47 25.99 51.30
C TRP A 11 6.38 25.02 50.54
N GLY A 12 7.31 24.36 51.23
CA GLY A 12 8.18 23.34 50.64
C GLY A 12 7.40 22.13 50.11
N PHE A 13 6.37 21.71 50.85
CA PHE A 13 5.52 20.59 50.45
C PHE A 13 4.64 20.93 49.23
N ALA A 14 4.09 22.14 49.16
CA ALA A 14 3.31 22.62 48.01
C ALA A 14 4.16 22.73 46.73
N LEU A 15 5.42 23.17 46.85
CA LEU A 15 6.38 23.21 45.73
C LEU A 15 6.82 21.81 45.28
N GLY A 16 7.01 20.88 46.23
CA GLY A 16 7.29 19.46 45.94
C GLY A 16 6.14 18.76 45.21
N LEU A 17 4.90 19.00 45.63
CA LEU A 17 3.71 18.46 44.96
C LEU A 17 3.52 19.05 43.55
N SER A 18 3.78 20.33 43.34
CA SER A 18 3.65 20.95 42.00
C SER A 18 4.66 20.38 40.99
N SER A 19 5.92 20.21 41.40
CA SER A 19 6.95 19.62 40.55
C SER A 19 6.69 18.14 40.24
N ALA A 20 6.25 17.35 41.24
CA ALA A 20 5.84 15.96 41.02
C ALA A 20 4.64 15.85 40.07
N SER A 21 3.66 16.75 40.18
CA SER A 21 2.49 16.77 39.30
C SER A 21 2.86 17.09 37.85
N MET A 22 3.79 18.02 37.61
CA MET A 22 4.31 18.32 36.26
C MET A 22 5.05 17.12 35.64
N LEU A 23 5.85 16.39 36.42
CA LEU A 23 6.54 15.18 35.95
C LEU A 23 5.57 14.04 35.64
N PHE A 24 4.52 13.89 36.46
CA PHE A 24 3.47 12.92 36.20
C PHE A 24 2.66 13.28 34.95
N TYR A 25 2.33 14.56 34.74
CA TYR A 25 1.60 15.02 33.56
C TYR A 25 2.42 14.86 32.27
N THR A 26 3.71 15.21 32.31
CA THR A 26 4.61 15.06 31.15
C THR A 26 4.80 13.60 30.77
N TRP A 27 5.05 12.72 31.75
CA TRP A 27 5.15 11.28 31.52
C TRP A 27 3.85 10.67 30.97
N HIS A 28 2.71 11.07 31.53
CA HIS A 28 1.41 10.57 31.08
C HIS A 28 1.09 11.03 29.65
N MET A 29 1.43 12.29 29.32
CA MET A 29 1.21 12.86 28.00
C MET A 29 2.11 12.19 26.94
N GLU A 30 3.39 11.95 27.25
CA GLU A 30 4.31 11.17 26.40
C GLU A 30 3.81 9.74 26.15
N SER A 31 3.25 9.08 27.17
CA SER A 31 2.73 7.72 27.01
C SER A 31 1.53 7.66 26.06
N LEU A 32 0.66 8.66 26.09
CA LEU A 32 -0.51 8.76 25.21
C LEU A 32 -0.09 9.12 23.77
N THR A 33 0.84 10.06 23.59
CA THR A 33 1.35 10.40 22.26
C THR A 33 2.16 9.26 21.65
N ALA A 34 2.97 8.53 22.42
CA ALA A 34 3.69 7.37 21.93
C ALA A 34 2.72 6.26 21.46
N LEU A 35 1.64 6.02 22.21
CA LEU A 35 0.64 5.01 21.85
C LEU A 35 -0.17 5.41 20.62
N GLN A 36 -0.47 6.70 20.47
CA GLN A 36 -1.09 7.25 19.26
C GLN A 36 -0.17 7.11 18.04
N GLN A 37 1.10 7.50 18.14
CA GLN A 37 2.08 7.36 17.05
C GLN A 37 2.24 5.90 16.63
N GLN A 38 2.34 4.98 17.60
CA GLN A 38 2.43 3.56 17.33
C GLN A 38 1.19 3.02 16.61
N TRP A 39 0.00 3.53 16.94
CA TRP A 39 -1.24 3.15 16.25
C TRP A 39 -1.28 3.67 14.81
N LEU A 40 -0.87 4.92 14.58
CA LEU A 40 -0.77 5.48 13.22
C LEU A 40 0.25 4.72 12.36
N GLU A 41 1.43 4.40 12.92
CA GLU A 41 2.43 3.59 12.22
C GLU A 41 1.90 2.20 11.87
N LYS A 42 1.22 1.53 12.81
CA LYS A 42 0.62 0.20 12.57
C LYS A 42 -0.46 0.24 11.49
N GLN A 43 -1.33 1.26 11.49
CA GLN A 43 -2.33 1.40 10.43
C GLN A 43 -1.68 1.65 9.06
N GLN A 44 -0.65 2.50 9.01
CA GLN A 44 0.01 2.85 7.76
C GLN A 44 0.79 1.68 7.17
N THR A 45 1.46 0.88 8.00
CA THR A 45 2.16 -0.35 7.57
C THR A 45 1.18 -1.39 7.06
N GLN A 46 0.09 -1.69 7.78
CA GLN A 46 -0.92 -2.66 7.34
C GLN A 46 -1.57 -2.28 6.00
N HIS A 47 -1.90 -1.00 5.81
CA HIS A 47 -2.51 -0.54 4.57
C HIS A 47 -1.54 -0.66 3.37
N THR A 48 -0.25 -0.39 3.62
CA THR A 48 0.80 -0.51 2.59
C THR A 48 1.04 -1.97 2.21
N GLU A 49 1.06 -2.88 3.18
CA GLU A 49 1.22 -4.32 2.94
C GLU A 49 0.03 -4.92 2.19
N GLN A 50 -1.20 -4.55 2.56
CA GLN A 50 -2.41 -5.01 1.86
C GLN A 50 -2.44 -4.55 0.38
N LEU A 51 -2.07 -3.30 0.12
CA LEU A 51 -1.97 -2.78 -1.26
C LEU A 51 -0.90 -3.51 -2.07
N ALA A 52 0.24 -3.85 -1.46
CA ALA A 52 1.30 -4.60 -2.11
C ALA A 52 0.86 -6.04 -2.42
N GLN A 53 0.18 -6.70 -1.48
CA GLN A 53 -0.27 -8.09 -1.63
C GLN A 53 -1.37 -8.22 -2.68
N THR A 54 -2.29 -7.26 -2.72
CA THR A 54 -3.36 -7.21 -3.74
C THR A 54 -2.77 -7.00 -5.14
N GLN A 55 -1.83 -6.07 -5.30
CA GLN A 55 -1.15 -5.85 -6.58
C GLN A 55 -0.31 -7.04 -7.03
N GLN A 56 0.33 -7.76 -6.11
CA GLN A 56 1.10 -8.97 -6.43
C GLN A 56 0.19 -10.09 -6.92
N SER A 57 -0.94 -10.33 -6.23
CA SER A 57 -1.96 -11.32 -6.64
C SER A 57 -2.52 -11.05 -8.04
N GLN A 58 -2.65 -9.77 -8.41
CA GLN A 58 -3.10 -9.37 -9.75
C GLN A 58 -2.05 -9.68 -10.82
N ILE A 59 -0.76 -9.42 -10.56
CA ILE A 59 0.33 -9.80 -11.47
C ILE A 59 0.37 -11.31 -11.66
N ASP A 60 0.19 -12.08 -10.58
CA ASP A 60 0.13 -13.54 -10.64
C ASP A 60 -1.06 -14.02 -11.47
N THR A 61 -2.22 -13.37 -11.35
CA THR A 61 -3.41 -13.66 -12.16
C THR A 61 -3.14 -13.41 -13.65
N ILE A 62 -2.45 -12.31 -14.00
CA ILE A 62 -2.03 -12.06 -15.39
C ILE A 62 -1.09 -13.14 -15.89
N ASP A 63 -0.12 -13.55 -15.08
CA ASP A 63 0.86 -14.58 -15.46
C ASP A 63 0.18 -15.94 -15.68
N LEU A 64 -0.82 -16.27 -14.86
CA LEU A 64 -1.66 -17.46 -15.06
C LEU A 64 -2.49 -17.37 -16.34
N LEU A 65 -3.08 -16.21 -16.66
CA LEU A 65 -3.78 -15.97 -17.93
C LEU A 65 -2.84 -16.10 -19.13
N MET A 66 -1.64 -15.54 -19.06
CA MET A 66 -0.64 -15.64 -20.13
C MET A 66 -0.18 -17.10 -20.35
N LYS A 67 0.00 -17.88 -19.28
CA LYS A 67 0.40 -19.29 -19.36
C LYS A 67 -0.72 -20.18 -19.90
N SER A 68 -1.94 -20.01 -19.39
CA SER A 68 -3.12 -20.79 -19.78
C SER A 68 -3.52 -20.58 -21.23
N TYR A 69 -3.35 -19.36 -21.74
CA TYR A 69 -3.64 -19.00 -23.13
C TYR A 69 -2.37 -18.76 -23.96
N SER A 70 -1.28 -19.44 -23.59
CA SER A 70 -0.03 -19.35 -24.35
C SER A 70 -0.24 -19.85 -25.78
N ILE A 71 0.37 -19.13 -26.72
CA ILE A 71 0.29 -19.45 -28.15
C ILE A 71 0.93 -20.83 -28.36
N SER A 72 0.12 -21.79 -28.78
CA SER A 72 0.54 -23.14 -29.12
C SER A 72 0.12 -23.43 -30.57
N ASP A 73 0.88 -24.30 -31.26
CA ASP A 73 0.56 -24.74 -32.62
C ASP A 73 -0.87 -25.28 -32.67
N GLY A 74 -1.80 -24.48 -33.25
CA GLY A 74 -3.21 -24.80 -33.38
C GLY A 74 -4.22 -23.82 -32.73
N ASN A 75 -3.80 -22.91 -31.84
CA ASN A 75 -4.69 -21.90 -31.22
C ASN A 75 -4.50 -20.48 -31.79
N GLU A 76 -3.45 -20.26 -32.57
CA GLU A 76 -2.96 -18.94 -33.01
C GLU A 76 -4.03 -18.08 -33.72
N ASP A 77 -4.89 -18.73 -34.50
CA ASP A 77 -6.01 -18.11 -35.22
C ASP A 77 -7.39 -18.36 -34.58
N GLN A 78 -7.44 -19.07 -33.46
CA GLN A 78 -8.69 -19.36 -32.78
C GLN A 78 -9.18 -18.11 -32.05
N ASP A 79 -10.48 -17.83 -32.15
CA ASP A 79 -11.10 -16.71 -31.44
C ASP A 79 -11.06 -16.99 -29.92
N MET A 80 -10.16 -16.29 -29.24
CA MET A 80 -9.96 -16.41 -27.79
C MET A 80 -11.12 -15.81 -27.01
N ARG A 81 -11.93 -14.95 -27.61
CA ARG A 81 -13.05 -14.32 -26.92
C ARG A 81 -14.10 -15.38 -26.55
N ALA A 82 -14.40 -16.28 -27.48
CA ALA A 82 -15.30 -17.40 -27.24
C ALA A 82 -14.74 -18.34 -26.15
N GLU A 83 -13.44 -18.61 -26.16
CA GLU A 83 -12.81 -19.48 -25.17
C GLU A 83 -12.77 -18.84 -23.77
N LEU A 84 -12.48 -17.54 -23.67
CA LEU A 84 -12.50 -16.78 -22.42
C LEU A 84 -13.90 -16.63 -21.83
N ILE A 85 -14.93 -16.53 -22.67
CA ILE A 85 -16.34 -16.54 -22.24
C ILE A 85 -16.71 -17.93 -21.73
N ARG A 86 -16.32 -18.98 -22.46
CA ARG A 86 -16.59 -20.38 -22.08
C ARG A 86 -15.95 -20.76 -20.75
N SER A 87 -14.72 -20.31 -20.51
CA SER A 87 -13.99 -20.56 -19.25
C SER A 87 -14.33 -19.58 -18.13
N ASN A 88 -15.17 -18.57 -18.40
CA ASN A 88 -15.48 -17.48 -17.49
C ASN A 88 -14.26 -16.63 -17.05
N HIS A 89 -13.15 -16.68 -17.81
CA HIS A 89 -11.94 -15.90 -17.56
C HIS A 89 -12.00 -14.48 -18.12
N LEU A 90 -13.02 -14.16 -18.93
CA LEU A 90 -13.22 -12.81 -19.44
C LEU A 90 -13.48 -11.79 -18.32
N SER A 91 -14.16 -12.19 -17.24
CA SER A 91 -14.40 -11.35 -16.07
C SER A 91 -13.10 -10.97 -15.36
N LEU A 92 -12.18 -11.93 -15.20
CA LEU A 92 -10.85 -11.71 -14.64
C LEU A 92 -10.02 -10.74 -15.48
N LEU A 93 -10.07 -10.88 -16.82
CA LEU A 93 -9.35 -9.98 -17.72
C LEU A 93 -9.87 -8.53 -17.58
N LEU A 94 -11.19 -8.34 -17.51
CA LEU A 94 -11.81 -7.03 -17.33
C LEU A 94 -11.47 -6.41 -15.96
N GLU A 95 -11.47 -7.22 -14.90
CA GLU A 95 -11.12 -6.76 -13.55
C GLU A 95 -9.68 -6.23 -13.52
N VAL A 96 -8.74 -7.01 -14.06
CA VAL A 96 -7.33 -6.63 -14.10
C VAL A 96 -7.12 -5.42 -15.01
N GLN A 97 -7.82 -5.33 -16.15
CA GLN A 97 -7.78 -4.16 -17.03
C GLN A 97 -8.20 -2.88 -16.29
N GLN A 98 -9.34 -2.91 -15.59
CA GLN A 98 -9.87 -1.77 -14.85
C GLN A 98 -8.89 -1.30 -13.77
N GLN A 99 -8.27 -2.25 -13.06
CA GLN A 99 -7.31 -1.95 -12.00
C GLN A 99 -5.98 -1.41 -12.55
N ALA A 100 -5.53 -1.88 -13.71
CA ALA A 100 -4.33 -1.38 -14.37
C ALA A 100 -4.52 0.01 -14.98
N ALA A 101 -5.78 0.47 -15.13
CA ALA A 101 -6.15 1.68 -15.84
C ALA A 101 -5.52 1.75 -17.25
N VAL A 102 -5.39 0.60 -17.91
CA VAL A 102 -4.87 0.49 -19.28
C VAL A 102 -6.04 0.41 -20.22
N ASP A 103 -6.08 1.34 -21.17
CA ASP A 103 -6.96 1.20 -22.31
C ASP A 103 -6.39 0.14 -23.27
N ILE A 104 -7.10 -0.98 -23.37
CA ILE A 104 -6.85 -2.05 -24.34
C ILE A 104 -8.03 -2.20 -25.31
N SER A 105 -8.89 -1.19 -25.40
CA SER A 105 -10.03 -1.19 -26.32
C SER A 105 -9.59 -1.24 -27.78
N ASP A 106 -8.37 -0.78 -28.06
CA ASP A 106 -7.68 -0.93 -29.36
C ASP A 106 -7.37 -2.39 -29.70
N LEU A 107 -7.11 -3.24 -28.69
CA LEU A 107 -6.81 -4.66 -28.84
C LEU A 107 -8.04 -5.57 -28.70
N ILE A 108 -9.09 -5.13 -28.00
CA ILE A 108 -10.31 -5.92 -27.72
C ILE A 108 -11.54 -5.37 -28.48
N ASP A 109 -11.32 -4.73 -29.62
CA ASP A 109 -12.41 -4.25 -30.48
C ASP A 109 -13.38 -5.41 -30.83
N PRO A 110 -14.68 -5.34 -30.46
CA PRO A 110 -15.64 -6.40 -30.76
C PRO A 110 -15.87 -6.59 -32.27
N ALA A 111 -15.48 -5.62 -33.10
CA ALA A 111 -15.56 -5.73 -34.55
C ALA A 111 -14.36 -6.44 -35.20
N ARG A 112 -13.31 -6.76 -34.43
CA ARG A 112 -12.08 -7.41 -34.93
C ARG A 112 -11.90 -8.82 -34.34
N PRO A 113 -11.32 -9.76 -35.12
CA PRO A 113 -11.01 -11.09 -34.61
C PRO A 113 -10.00 -10.97 -33.46
N PHE A 114 -10.35 -11.58 -32.32
CA PHE A 114 -9.56 -11.53 -31.08
C PHE A 114 -8.75 -12.81 -30.91
N ASN A 115 -7.54 -12.79 -31.46
CA ASN A 115 -6.65 -13.95 -31.52
C ASN A 115 -5.76 -14.03 -30.26
N SER A 116 -5.09 -15.16 -30.05
CA SER A 116 -4.19 -15.36 -28.90
C SER A 116 -3.01 -14.39 -28.86
N ALA A 117 -2.50 -13.97 -30.02
CA ALA A 117 -1.49 -12.90 -30.08
C ALA A 117 -2.00 -11.56 -29.55
N GLN A 118 -3.26 -11.21 -29.81
CA GLN A 118 -3.88 -9.98 -29.30
C GLN A 118 -4.17 -10.09 -27.80
N LEU A 119 -4.65 -11.25 -27.34
CA LEU A 119 -4.82 -11.53 -25.92
C LEU A 119 -3.49 -11.43 -25.17
N TYR A 120 -2.44 -12.05 -25.69
CA TYR A 120 -1.11 -12.00 -25.10
C TYR A 120 -0.56 -10.57 -25.06
N ALA A 121 -0.69 -9.81 -26.15
CA ALA A 121 -0.26 -8.41 -26.21
C ALA A 121 -1.03 -7.53 -25.20
N ALA A 122 -2.33 -7.76 -25.05
CA ALA A 122 -3.17 -7.05 -24.08
C ALA A 122 -2.73 -7.37 -22.64
N LEU A 123 -2.57 -8.65 -22.31
CA LEU A 123 -2.09 -9.10 -21.00
C LEU A 123 -0.69 -8.58 -20.69
N LEU A 124 0.22 -8.58 -21.68
CA LEU A 124 1.56 -8.06 -21.53
C LEU A 124 1.57 -6.56 -21.25
N ARG A 125 0.74 -5.78 -21.97
CA ARG A 125 0.62 -4.33 -21.75
C ARG A 125 0.07 -4.02 -20.36
N ILE A 126 -0.96 -4.77 -19.92
CA ILE A 126 -1.49 -4.69 -18.55
C ILE A 126 -0.38 -4.99 -17.53
N LYS A 127 0.36 -6.09 -17.70
CA LYS A 127 1.46 -6.50 -16.81
C LYS A 127 2.51 -5.40 -16.69
N GLN A 128 2.97 -4.86 -17.81
CA GLN A 128 3.97 -3.79 -17.83
C GLN A 128 3.52 -2.53 -17.09
N GLN A 129 2.23 -2.17 -17.21
CA GLN A 129 1.69 -1.03 -16.48
C GLN A 129 1.64 -1.30 -14.97
N HIS A 130 1.20 -2.49 -14.56
CA HIS A 130 1.21 -2.90 -13.15
C HIS A 130 2.61 -2.88 -12.55
N GLU A 131 3.58 -3.47 -13.23
CA GLU A 131 4.98 -3.46 -12.82
C GLU A 131 5.54 -2.04 -12.72
N LYS A 132 5.20 -1.16 -13.66
CA LYS A 132 5.60 0.25 -13.63
C LYS A 132 5.00 1.00 -12.44
N ASN A 133 3.73 0.79 -12.13
CA ASN A 133 3.06 1.42 -11.00
C ASN A 133 3.68 0.96 -9.68
N LEU A 134 3.94 -0.33 -9.56
CA LEU A 134 4.58 -0.93 -8.38
C LEU A 134 6.05 -0.50 -8.25
N ALA A 135 6.78 -0.36 -9.34
CA ALA A 135 8.14 0.20 -9.34
C ALA A 135 8.13 1.66 -8.85
N ARG A 136 7.17 2.49 -9.30
CA ARG A 136 7.00 3.87 -8.82
C ARG A 136 6.71 3.92 -7.33
N GLN A 137 5.76 3.11 -6.85
CA GLN A 137 5.44 3.04 -5.41
C GLN A 137 6.67 2.65 -4.58
N ARG A 138 7.47 1.69 -5.03
CA ARG A 138 8.72 1.30 -4.35
C ARG A 138 9.76 2.41 -4.36
N LEU A 139 9.87 3.18 -5.44
CA LEU A 139 10.75 4.34 -5.49
C LEU A 139 10.27 5.43 -4.52
N ASP A 140 8.98 5.74 -4.49
CA ASP A 140 8.40 6.73 -3.58
C ASP A 140 8.61 6.34 -2.11
N GLN A 141 8.46 5.05 -1.77
CA GLN A 141 8.76 4.52 -0.44
C GLN A 141 10.23 4.71 -0.06
N ARG A 142 11.17 4.48 -0.99
CA ARG A 142 12.60 4.68 -0.77
C ARG A 142 12.97 6.15 -0.56
N VAL A 143 12.31 7.07 -1.29
CA VAL A 143 12.49 8.51 -1.09
C VAL A 143 11.98 8.92 0.31
N LYS A 144 10.78 8.46 0.69
CA LYS A 144 10.19 8.79 1.99
C LYS A 144 11.00 8.26 3.18
N THR A 145 11.63 7.09 3.03
CA THR A 145 12.54 6.54 4.06
C THR A 145 13.88 7.28 4.09
N ALA A 146 14.40 7.75 2.95
CA ALA A 146 15.62 8.57 2.92
C ALA A 146 15.44 9.89 3.67
N ASP A 147 14.31 10.58 3.53
CA ASP A 147 14.02 11.85 4.23
C ASP A 147 13.88 11.70 5.75
N THR A 148 13.62 10.48 6.25
CA THR A 148 13.49 10.21 7.70
C THR A 148 14.85 9.95 8.38
N THR A 149 15.92 9.77 7.61
CA THR A 149 17.26 9.39 8.13
C THR A 149 18.25 10.55 8.32
N VAL A 150 17.79 11.81 8.31
CA VAL A 150 18.61 12.94 8.79
C VAL A 150 18.41 13.08 10.31
N PRO A 151 19.34 12.57 11.16
CA PRO A 151 19.35 12.96 12.56
C PRO A 151 19.61 14.46 12.62
N VAL A 152 18.69 15.15 13.31
CA VAL A 152 18.91 16.48 13.87
C VAL A 152 20.11 16.40 14.81
N THR A 153 21.31 16.69 14.30
CA THR A 153 22.42 17.17 15.14
C THR A 153 22.43 18.68 15.05
N THR A 154 21.65 19.31 15.93
CA THR A 154 21.78 20.73 16.26
C THR A 154 23.07 20.92 17.06
N PRO A 155 24.02 21.80 16.65
CA PRO A 155 25.05 22.30 17.56
C PRO A 155 24.47 23.30 18.58
#